data_AF-A0A661SNR9-F1
#
_entry.id   AF-A0A661SNR9-F1
#
_cell.length_a   1.000
_cell.length_b   1.000
_cell.length_c   1.000
_cell.angle_alpha   90.00
_cell.angle_beta   90.00
_cell.angle_gamma   90.00
#
_symmetry.space_group_name_H-M   'P 1'
#
loop_
_entity.id
_entity.type
_entity.pdbx_description
1 polymer ?
#
loop_
_entity_poly.entity_id
_entity_poly.type
_entity_poly.pdbx_seq_one_letter_code
_entity_poly.pdbx_strand_id
1 'polypeptide(L)' 'MDKEKLNKFIASIERISDNGQELARSSMGKEPGQRSQNIYWRNVKQDIRDIRKLLSEND' A
#
# COMPACT_ATOMS: atom_id res chain seq x y z
N MET A 1 -1.35 -18.15 -10.27
CA MET A 1 -0.11 -17.49 -9.80
C MET A 1 0.42 -18.30 -8.63
N ASP A 2 1.70 -18.68 -8.61
CA ASP A 2 2.26 -19.38 -7.46
C ASP A 2 2.43 -18.44 -6.25
N LYS A 3 2.51 -19.01 -5.05
CA LYS A 3 2.57 -18.25 -3.78
C LYS A 3 3.80 -17.35 -3.69
N GLU A 4 4.93 -17.76 -4.27
CA GLU A 4 6.15 -16.96 -4.30
C GLU A 4 5.97 -15.68 -5.15
N LYS A 5 5.37 -15.82 -6.35
CA LYS A 5 5.04 -14.68 -7.21
C LYS A 5 4.01 -13.76 -6.57
N LEU A 6 3.00 -14.31 -5.87
CA LEU A 6 2.03 -13.51 -5.14
C LEU A 6 2.70 -12.69 -4.03
N ASN A 7 3.58 -13.29 -3.24
CA ASN A 7 4.32 -12.60 -2.19
C ASN A 7 5.24 -11.49 -2.76
N LYS A 8 5.92 -11.75 -3.89
CA LYS A 8 6.72 -10.74 -4.60
C LYS A 8 5.86 -9.58 -5.12
N PHE A 9 4.67 -9.88 -5.63
CA PHE A 9 3.72 -8.88 -6.08
C PHE A 9 3.24 -8.00 -4.91
N ILE A 10 2.81 -8.60 -3.80
CA ILE A 10 2.39 -7.88 -2.59
C ILE A 10 3.50 -6.96 -2.07
N ALA A 11 4.73 -7.47 -1.97
CA ALA A 11 5.88 -6.66 -1.54
C ALA A 11 6.17 -5.47 -2.48
N SER A 12 5.86 -5.62 -3.78
CA SER A 12 6.03 -4.54 -4.75
C SER A 12 4.96 -3.46 -4.58
N ILE A 13 3.70 -3.84 -4.34
CA ILE A 13 2.62 -2.89 -4.04
C ILE A 13 2.90 -2.18 -2.73
N GLU A 14 3.39 -2.89 -1.70
CA GLU A 14 3.73 -2.31 -0.39
C GLU A 14 4.74 -1.17 -0.54
N ARG A 15 5.83 -1.41 -1.29
CA ARG A 15 6.84 -0.39 -1.59
C ARG A 15 6.27 0.80 -2.37
N ILE A 16 5.44 0.54 -3.38
CA ILE A 16 4.78 1.61 -4.15
C ILE A 16 3.89 2.45 -3.23
N SER A 17 3.14 1.79 -2.34
CA SER A 17 2.26 2.45 -1.39
C SER A 17 3.00 3.24 -0.32
N ASP A 18 4.16 2.76 0.13
CA ASP A 18 5.03 3.51 1.04
C ASP A 18 5.51 4.80 0.38
N ASN A 19 6.09 4.69 -0.82
CA ASN A 19 6.60 5.84 -1.57
C ASN A 19 5.48 6.83 -1.89
N GLY A 20 4.33 6.34 -2.37
CA GLY A 20 3.18 7.17 -2.68
C GLY A 20 2.66 7.93 -1.46
N GLN A 21 2.61 7.26 -0.30
CA GLN A 21 2.19 7.91 0.93
C GLN A 21 3.20 8.96 1.40
N GLU A 22 4.50 8.66 1.32
CA GLU A 22 5.57 9.59 1.70
C GLU A 22 5.54 10.86 0.83
N LEU A 23 5.42 10.69 -0.49
CA LEU A 23 5.29 11.80 -1.44
C LEU A 23 4.06 12.66 -1.08
N ALA A 24 2.91 12.03 -0.92
CA ALA A 24 1.68 12.74 -0.57
C ALA A 24 1.81 13.49 0.76
N ARG A 25 2.47 12.89 1.78
CA ARG A 25 2.73 13.55 3.06
C ARG A 25 3.68 14.73 2.93
N SER A 26 4.75 14.61 2.15
CA SER A 26 5.75 15.66 1.96
C SER A 26 5.22 16.87 1.17
N SER A 27 4.18 16.64 0.36
CA SER A 27 3.47 17.67 -0.41
C SER A 27 2.18 18.17 0.27
N MET A 28 1.82 17.67 1.47
CA MET A 28 0.67 18.17 2.21
C MET A 28 0.82 19.68 2.48
N GLY A 29 -0.18 20.46 2.05
CA GLY A 29 -0.19 21.92 2.20
C GLY A 29 0.56 22.68 1.10
N LYS A 30 1.27 21.99 0.20
CA LYS A 30 1.92 22.60 -0.98
C LYS A 30 1.08 22.45 -2.24
N GLU A 31 0.40 21.31 -2.37
CA GLU A 31 -0.41 20.98 -3.54
C GLU A 31 -1.84 20.56 -3.14
N PRO A 32 -2.87 20.95 -3.92
CA PRO A 32 -4.24 20.51 -3.68
C PRO A 32 -4.37 19.00 -3.86
N GLY A 33 -5.28 18.37 -3.11
CA GLY A 33 -5.57 16.94 -3.22
C GLY A 33 -4.59 15.99 -2.51
N GLN A 34 -3.46 16.48 -2.00
CA GLN A 34 -2.46 15.63 -1.33
C GLN A 34 -2.97 14.96 -0.05
N ARG A 35 -3.92 15.59 0.66
CA ARG A 35 -4.62 14.95 1.78
C ARG A 35 -5.39 13.70 1.34
N SER A 36 -6.11 13.78 0.23
CA SER A 36 -6.85 12.65 -0.33
C SER A 36 -5.91 11.55 -0.83
N GLN A 37 -4.79 11.92 -1.47
CA GLN A 37 -3.77 10.94 -1.87
C GLN A 37 -3.15 10.22 -0.67
N ASN A 38 -2.80 10.93 0.41
CA ASN A 38 -2.28 10.30 1.63
C ASN A 38 -3.30 9.32 2.25
N ILE A 39 -4.60 9.66 2.22
CA ILE A 39 -5.66 8.75 2.68
C ILE A 39 -5.77 7.52 1.76
N TYR A 40 -5.74 7.72 0.45
CA TYR A 40 -5.75 6.62 -0.53
C TYR A 40 -4.63 5.62 -0.25
N TRP A 41 -3.39 6.09 -0.10
CA TRP A 41 -2.26 5.20 0.20
C TRP A 41 -2.36 4.51 1.57
N ARG A 42 -3.01 5.13 2.56
CA ARG A 42 -3.30 4.45 3.83
C ARG A 42 -4.26 3.27 3.64
N ASN A 43 -5.27 3.43 2.78
CA ASN A 43 -6.23 2.37 2.51
C ASN A 43 -5.54 1.21 1.76
N VAL A 44 -4.72 1.51 0.74
CA VAL A 44 -3.93 0.48 0.03
C VAL A 44 -3.06 -0.34 1.01
N LYS A 45 -2.41 0.31 1.99
CA LYS A 45 -1.65 -0.41 3.03
C LYS A 45 -2.53 -1.30 3.90
N GLN A 46 -3.76 -0.88 4.19
CA GLN A 46 -4.69 -1.70 4.96
C GLN A 46 -5.10 -2.94 4.15
N ASP A 47 -5.45 -2.76 2.88
CA ASP A 47 -5.80 -3.87 1.98
C ASP A 47 -4.66 -4.90 1.87
N ILE A 48 -3.40 -4.44 1.79
CA ILE A 48 -2.22 -5.32 1.80
C ILE A 48 -2.12 -6.14 3.08
N ARG A 49 -2.38 -5.53 4.25
CA ARG A 49 -2.35 -6.24 5.54
C ARG A 49 -3.45 -7.29 5.61
N ASP A 50 -4.64 -6.96 5.14
CA ASP A 50 -5.78 -7.86 5.13
C ASP A 50 -5.52 -9.06 4.20
N ILE A 51 -4.92 -8.82 3.02
CA ILE A 51 -4.48 -9.88 2.11
C ILE A 51 -3.44 -10.78 2.78
N ARG A 52 -2.41 -10.21 3.44
CA ARG A 52 -1.39 -11.00 4.14
C ARG A 52 -2.00 -11.88 5.24
N LYS A 53 -2.97 -11.35 5.99
CA LYS A 53 -3.69 -12.10 7.01
C LYS A 53 -4.44 -13.29 6.40
N LEU A 54 -5.19 -13.06 5.32
CA LEU A 54 -5.89 -14.13 4.60
C LEU A 54 -4.93 -15.20 4.08
N LEU A 55 -3.76 -14.82 3.58
CA LEU A 55 -2.76 -15.79 3.12
C LEU A 55 -2.20 -16.63 4.28
N SER A 56 -2.00 -16.03 5.46
CA SER A 56 -1.52 -16.77 6.64
C SER A 56 -2.55 -17.68 7.29
N GLU A 57 -3.85 -17.42 7.11
CA GLU A 57 -4.95 -18.23 7.64
C GLU A 57 -5.28 -19.45 6.77
N ASN A 58 -4.84 -19.44 5.50
CA ASN A 58 -5.07 -20.52 4.53
C ASN A 58 -3.81 -21.37 4.28
N ASP A 59 -2.78 -21.20 5.10
CA ASP A 59 -1.55 -22.00 5.15
C ASP A 59 -1.59 -23.03 6.28
#